data_AF-A0AAJ1QNF2-F1
#
_entry.id   AF-A0AAJ1QNF2-F1
#
_cell.length_a   1.000
_cell.length_b   1.000
_cell.length_c   1.000
_cell.angle_alpha   90.00
_cell.angle_beta   90.00
_cell.angle_gamma   90.00
#
_symmetry.space_group_name_H-M   'P 1'
#
loop_
_entity.id
_entity.type
_entity.pdbx_description
1 polymer ?
#
loop_
_entity_poly.entity_id
_entity_poly.type
_entity_poly.pdbx_seq_one_letter_code
_entity_poly.pdbx_strand_id
1 'polypeptide(L)'
;MNTFIVGFHQEDNVDSMQVQKLTSAEFEKATSRGFRRLFELDTNIGYFVFFDAEDDEGDLSHLVLQYEEDNQDPSDCYSFTKNDFYEFMALYLQGMDEVEVEDEEDDDNEEYGPIHHLAHLMFHIVEEGKSVKP
;
A
#
# COMPACT_ATOMS: atom_id res chain seq x y z
N MET A 1 -15.20 8.42 -4.66
CA MET A 1 -13.91 7.89 -5.11
C MET A 1 -13.41 8.83 -6.16
N ASN A 2 -12.18 9.27 -6.00
CA ASN A 2 -11.50 10.07 -7.00
C ASN A 2 -10.23 9.37 -7.43
N THR A 3 -9.97 9.41 -8.73
CA THR A 3 -8.83 8.74 -9.36
C THR A 3 -7.74 9.76 -9.66
N PHE A 4 -6.50 9.41 -9.36
CA PHE A 4 -5.32 10.20 -9.65
C PHE A 4 -4.20 9.32 -10.18
N ILE A 5 -3.23 9.94 -10.85
CA ILE A 5 -2.06 9.26 -11.40
C ILE A 5 -0.87 9.61 -10.53
N VAL A 6 -0.15 8.59 -10.06
CA VAL A 6 1.11 8.75 -9.34
C VAL A 6 2.23 8.49 -10.32
N GLY A 7 3.11 9.48 -10.50
CA GLY A 7 4.33 9.34 -11.26
C GLY A 7 5.50 9.03 -10.33
N PHE A 8 6.36 8.10 -10.74
CA PHE A 8 7.55 7.70 -10.00
C PHE A 8 8.80 8.21 -10.71
N HIS A 9 9.92 8.29 -9.99
CA HIS A 9 11.21 8.57 -10.59
C HIS A 9 11.67 7.37 -11.42
N GLN A 10 12.55 7.61 -12.40
CA GLN A 10 13.09 6.52 -13.22
C GLN A 10 13.85 5.48 -12.38
N GLU A 11 14.45 5.91 -11.27
CA GLU A 11 15.21 5.07 -10.35
C GLU A 11 14.32 4.11 -9.56
N ASP A 12 13.02 4.43 -9.43
CA ASP A 12 12.04 3.57 -8.77
C ASP A 12 11.66 2.35 -9.63
N ASN A 13 12.03 2.34 -10.92
CA ASN A 13 11.80 1.21 -11.82
C ASN A 13 10.34 0.68 -11.87
N VAL A 14 9.38 1.57 -11.66
CA VAL A 14 7.94 1.29 -11.68
C VAL A 14 7.24 2.30 -12.61
N ASP A 15 6.27 1.83 -13.39
CA ASP A 15 5.44 2.70 -14.24
C ASP A 15 4.47 3.55 -13.41
N SER A 16 3.90 4.60 -14.01
CA SER A 16 2.88 5.40 -13.33
C SER A 16 1.67 4.56 -12.92
N MET A 17 1.19 4.74 -11.69
CA MET A 17 0.03 4.01 -11.17
C MET A 17 -1.24 4.85 -11.26
N GLN A 18 -2.35 4.18 -11.57
CA GLN A 18 -3.69 4.77 -11.43
C GLN A 18 -4.27 4.38 -10.08
N VAL A 19 -4.35 5.33 -9.16
CA VAL A 19 -4.78 5.12 -7.78
C VAL A 19 -6.17 5.71 -7.58
N GLN A 20 -7.03 5.01 -6.85
CA GLN A 20 -8.32 5.53 -6.44
C GLN A 20 -8.32 5.80 -4.95
N LYS A 21 -8.78 6.99 -4.54
CA LYS A 21 -9.00 7.34 -3.14
C LYS A 21 -10.48 7.17 -2.81
N LEU A 22 -10.80 6.36 -1.81
CA LEU A 22 -12.15 5.93 -1.49
C LEU A 22 -12.71 6.71 -0.29
N THR A 23 -14.00 6.99 -0.34
CA THR A 23 -14.77 7.40 0.84
C THR A 23 -15.06 6.20 1.74
N SER A 24 -15.42 6.43 3.00
CA SER A 24 -15.84 5.34 3.91
C SER A 24 -16.99 4.51 3.35
N ALA A 25 -17.97 5.14 2.68
CA ALA A 25 -19.10 4.43 2.08
C ALA A 25 -18.69 3.52 0.91
N GLU A 26 -17.67 3.92 0.14
CA GLU A 26 -17.14 3.10 -0.95
C GLU A 26 -16.28 1.95 -0.45
N PHE A 27 -15.52 2.19 0.62
CA PHE A 27 -14.82 1.13 1.34
C PHE A 27 -15.81 0.10 1.91
N GLU A 28 -16.88 0.54 2.57
CA GLU A 28 -17.93 -0.36 3.08
C GLU A 28 -18.59 -1.15 1.96
N LYS A 29 -18.84 -0.52 0.80
CA LYS A 29 -19.34 -1.24 -0.38
C LYS A 29 -18.33 -2.29 -0.85
N ALA A 30 -17.07 -1.91 -1.06
CA ALA A 30 -16.03 -2.77 -1.58
C ALA A 30 -15.70 -3.98 -0.67
N THR A 31 -16.09 -3.90 0.61
CA THR A 31 -15.85 -4.92 1.63
C THR A 31 -17.13 -5.59 2.13
N SER A 32 -18.27 -5.40 1.47
CA SER A 32 -19.59 -5.84 1.96
C SER A 32 -19.69 -7.35 2.17
N ARG A 33 -18.92 -8.15 1.42
CA ARG A 33 -18.85 -9.60 1.55
C ARG A 33 -17.67 -10.09 2.39
N GLY A 34 -16.89 -9.16 2.93
CA GLY A 34 -15.71 -9.40 3.75
C GLY A 34 -14.41 -9.03 3.04
N PHE A 35 -13.33 -9.08 3.81
CA PHE A 35 -11.98 -8.77 3.34
C PHE A 35 -10.97 -9.71 4.00
N ARG A 36 -9.81 -9.88 3.36
CA ARG A 36 -8.69 -10.63 3.91
C ARG A 36 -7.52 -9.69 4.10
N ARG A 37 -7.12 -9.50 5.35
CA ARG A 37 -5.86 -8.84 5.68
C ARG A 37 -4.69 -9.68 5.17
N LEU A 38 -3.81 -9.07 4.39
CA LEU A 38 -2.69 -9.77 3.75
C LEU A 38 -1.39 -9.47 4.47
N PHE A 39 -0.99 -8.21 4.56
CA PHE A 39 0.24 -7.78 5.22
C PHE A 39 0.15 -6.33 5.70
N GLU A 40 1.18 -5.92 6.43
CA GLU A 40 1.28 -4.62 7.10
C GLU A 40 2.64 -4.01 6.81
N LEU A 41 2.68 -2.70 6.64
CA LEU A 41 3.91 -1.94 6.49
C LEU A 41 3.90 -0.77 7.48
N ASP A 42 4.86 -0.79 8.41
CA ASP A 42 5.07 0.31 9.34
C ASP A 42 6.18 1.22 8.80
N THR A 43 5.89 2.52 8.72
CA THR A 43 6.80 3.52 8.15
C THR A 43 6.74 4.81 8.95
N ASN A 44 7.70 5.69 8.71
CA ASN A 44 7.72 7.04 9.29
C ASN A 44 6.60 7.97 8.78
N ILE A 45 5.91 7.62 7.69
CA ILE A 45 4.81 8.41 7.11
C ILE A 45 3.43 7.85 7.41
N GLY A 46 3.36 6.74 8.15
CA GLY A 46 2.11 6.10 8.52
C GLY A 46 2.22 4.59 8.55
N TYR A 47 1.18 3.98 9.11
CA TYR A 47 1.02 2.55 9.17
C TYR A 47 0.01 2.11 8.11
N PHE A 48 0.41 1.16 7.27
CA PHE A 48 -0.39 0.71 6.14
C PHE A 48 -0.85 -0.73 6.32
N VAL A 49 -2.13 -0.98 6.04
CA VAL A 49 -2.72 -2.32 6.07
C VAL A 49 -3.21 -2.67 4.67
N PHE A 50 -2.67 -3.75 4.11
CA PHE A 50 -2.97 -4.24 2.77
C PHE A 50 -3.97 -5.39 2.84
N PHE A 51 -5.00 -5.35 2.03
CA PHE A 51 -6.04 -6.38 1.98
C PHE A 51 -6.66 -6.49 0.60
N ASP A 52 -7.23 -7.66 0.31
CA ASP A 52 -8.22 -7.77 -0.73
C ASP A 52 -9.62 -7.91 -0.14
N ALA A 53 -10.61 -7.52 -0.92
CA ALA A 53 -12.00 -7.54 -0.50
C ALA A 53 -12.91 -7.92 -1.66
N GLU A 54 -14.05 -8.50 -1.34
CA GLU A 54 -15.10 -8.83 -2.30
C GLU A 54 -16.37 -8.08 -1.89
N ASP A 55 -17.07 -7.51 -2.86
CA ASP A 55 -18.38 -6.91 -2.64
C ASP A 55 -19.53 -7.89 -2.94
N ASP A 56 -20.76 -7.42 -2.77
CA ASP A 56 -21.98 -8.21 -3.00
C ASP A 56 -22.19 -8.55 -4.48
N GLU A 57 -21.53 -7.84 -5.40
CA GLU A 57 -21.55 -8.09 -6.84
C GLU A 57 -20.51 -9.15 -7.24
N GLY A 58 -19.58 -9.49 -6.32
CA GLY A 58 -18.48 -10.41 -6.53
C GLY A 58 -17.23 -9.77 -7.11
N ASP A 59 -17.17 -8.43 -7.11
CA ASP A 59 -16.03 -7.68 -7.62
C ASP A 59 -14.92 -7.64 -6.58
N LEU A 60 -13.70 -7.98 -7.02
CA LEU A 60 -12.51 -8.00 -6.18
C LEU A 60 -11.82 -6.64 -6.18
N SER A 61 -11.62 -6.10 -4.98
CA SER A 61 -10.88 -4.86 -4.75
C SER A 61 -9.54 -5.16 -4.05
N HIS A 62 -8.50 -4.41 -4.42
CA HIS A 62 -7.18 -4.48 -3.79
C HIS A 62 -6.91 -3.16 -3.10
N LEU A 63 -6.84 -3.18 -1.78
CA LEU A 63 -7.08 -2.01 -0.96
C LEU A 63 -5.96 -1.82 0.06
N VAL A 64 -5.68 -0.56 0.37
CA VAL A 64 -4.73 -0.15 1.41
C VAL A 64 -5.40 0.89 2.30
N LEU A 65 -5.38 0.64 3.61
CA LEU A 65 -5.73 1.64 4.61
C LEU A 65 -4.45 2.26 5.17
N GLN A 66 -4.41 3.58 5.21
CA GLN A 66 -3.37 4.33 5.90
C GLN A 66 -3.90 4.78 7.25
N TYR A 67 -3.07 4.63 8.28
CA TYR A 67 -3.28 5.17 9.61
C TYR A 67 -2.14 6.16 9.91
N GLU A 68 -2.50 7.34 10.40
CA GLU A 68 -1.54 8.36 10.85
C GLU A 68 -1.67 8.56 12.36
N GLU A 69 -0.53 8.73 13.03
CA GLU A 69 -0.44 8.90 14.48
C GLU A 69 -1.13 7.76 15.27
N ASP A 70 -1.60 8.04 16.49
CA ASP A 70 -2.33 7.09 17.34
C ASP A 70 -3.84 7.01 17.00
N ASN A 71 -4.23 7.32 15.76
CA ASN A 71 -5.64 7.31 15.36
C ASN A 71 -6.16 5.88 15.13
N GLN A 72 -7.36 5.59 15.66
CA GLN A 72 -8.01 4.29 15.47
C GLN A 72 -8.71 4.18 14.12
N ASP A 73 -9.11 5.31 13.55
CA ASP A 73 -9.73 5.37 12.22
C ASP A 73 -8.66 5.61 11.14
N PRO A 74 -8.78 4.96 9.97
CA PRO A 74 -7.84 5.19 8.88
C PRO A 74 -7.96 6.64 8.39
N SER A 75 -6.82 7.29 8.15
CA SER A 75 -6.76 8.63 7.56
C SER A 75 -7.21 8.58 6.10
N ASP A 76 -6.80 7.56 5.37
CA ASP A 76 -7.09 7.39 3.94
C ASP A 76 -7.29 5.92 3.54
N CYS A 77 -8.08 5.72 2.48
CA CYS A 77 -8.31 4.43 1.85
C CYS A 77 -8.00 4.52 0.36
N TYR A 78 -7.12 3.63 -0.11
CA TYR A 78 -6.69 3.57 -1.50
C TYR A 78 -7.10 2.24 -2.13
N SER A 79 -7.44 2.27 -3.42
CA SER A 79 -7.66 1.10 -4.27
C SER A 79 -6.71 1.13 -5.46
N PHE A 80 -6.21 -0.05 -5.81
CA PHE A 80 -5.19 -0.26 -6.82
C PHE A 80 -5.64 -1.28 -7.86
N THR A 81 -5.00 -1.23 -9.02
CA THR A 81 -5.11 -2.33 -9.97
C THR A 81 -4.44 -3.58 -9.37
N LYS A 82 -4.87 -4.75 -9.84
CA LYS A 82 -4.28 -6.03 -9.41
C LYS A 82 -2.77 -6.08 -9.63
N ASN A 83 -2.29 -5.52 -10.74
CA ASN A 83 -0.87 -5.56 -11.09
C ASN A 83 -0.05 -4.72 -10.12
N ASP A 84 -0.47 -3.48 -9.86
CA ASP A 84 0.23 -2.58 -8.94
C ASP A 84 0.23 -3.16 -7.51
N PHE A 85 -0.90 -3.73 -7.08
CA PHE A 85 -0.97 -4.36 -5.77
C PHE A 85 -0.09 -5.60 -5.64
N TYR A 86 0.06 -6.37 -6.73
CA TYR A 86 0.94 -7.54 -6.74
C TYR A 86 2.41 -7.15 -6.74
N GLU A 87 2.76 -6.00 -7.31
CA GLU A 87 4.10 -5.40 -7.17
C GLU A 87 4.41 -5.16 -5.68
N PHE A 88 3.47 -4.55 -4.94
CA PHE A 88 3.65 -4.29 -3.51
C PHE A 88 3.82 -5.59 -2.71
N MET A 89 3.02 -6.60 -3.01
CA MET A 89 3.11 -7.90 -2.37
C MET A 89 4.44 -8.61 -2.70
N ALA A 90 4.94 -8.48 -3.93
CA ALA A 90 6.23 -9.04 -4.32
C ALA A 90 7.38 -8.37 -3.55
N LEU A 91 7.40 -7.04 -3.47
CA LEU A 91 8.39 -6.30 -2.69
C LEU A 91 8.32 -6.69 -1.20
N TYR A 92 7.12 -6.80 -0.65
CA TYR A 92 6.95 -7.21 0.75
C TYR A 92 7.52 -8.60 1.03
N LEU A 93 7.16 -9.59 0.20
CA LEU A 93 7.62 -10.97 0.38
C LEU A 93 9.14 -11.11 0.17
N GLN A 94 9.70 -10.45 -0.85
CA GLN A 94 11.15 -10.43 -1.07
C GLN A 94 11.89 -9.82 0.13
N GLY A 95 11.37 -8.75 0.69
CA GLY A 95 11.95 -8.11 1.86
C GLY A 95 11.86 -8.96 3.13
N MET A 96 10.81 -9.76 3.29
CA MET A 96 10.74 -10.74 4.38
C MET A 96 11.77 -11.85 4.23
N ASP A 97 11.96 -12.36 3.01
CA ASP A 97 12.97 -13.38 2.72
C ASP A 97 14.39 -12.88 3.01
N GLU A 98 14.69 -11.60 2.76
CA GLU A 98 15.98 -10.98 3.09
C GLU A 98 16.20 -10.89 4.60
N VAL A 99 15.19 -10.44 5.36
CA VAL A 99 15.25 -10.37 6.83
C VAL A 99 15.42 -11.76 7.46
N GLU A 100 14.86 -12.82 6.86
CA GLU A 100 15.06 -14.21 7.34
C GLU A 100 16.47 -14.76 7.06
N VAL A 101 17.23 -14.16 6.14
CA VAL A 101 18.58 -14.61 5.74
C VAL A 101 19.69 -13.80 6.42
N GLU A 102 19.40 -12.56 6.85
CA GLU A 102 20.35 -11.64 7.52
C GLU A 102 20.58 -11.91 9.02
N ASP A 103 20.12 -13.05 9.55
CA ASP A 103 20.37 -13.49 10.95
C ASP A 103 21.86 -13.84 11.25
N GLU A 104 22.79 -13.58 10.32
CA GLU A 104 24.24 -13.76 10.49
C GLU A 104 25.06 -12.60 9.87
N GLU A 105 25.33 -11.57 10.67
CA GLU A 105 26.48 -10.64 10.55
C GLU A 105 26.44 -9.52 9.46
N ASP A 106 25.76 -8.39 9.71
CA ASP A 106 26.32 -7.01 9.55
C ASP A 106 25.28 -5.92 9.91
N ASP A 107 25.52 -5.20 11.01
CA ASP A 107 24.61 -4.25 11.68
C ASP A 107 25.01 -2.78 11.43
N ASP A 108 25.17 -2.31 10.19
CA ASP A 108 25.46 -0.87 9.96
C ASP A 108 25.20 -0.31 8.53
N ASN A 109 24.59 -1.07 7.62
CA ASN A 109 24.05 -0.53 6.36
C ASN A 109 22.57 -0.91 6.27
N GLU A 110 21.66 0.03 6.52
CA GLU A 110 20.27 -0.08 6.04
C GLU A 110 20.32 -0.09 4.51
N GLU A 111 20.61 -1.25 3.91
CA GLU A 111 20.67 -1.41 2.47
C GLU A 111 19.27 -1.13 1.91
N TYR A 112 19.23 -0.38 0.80
CA TYR A 112 17.97 -0.08 0.11
C TYR A 112 17.41 -1.39 -0.48
N GLY A 113 16.64 -2.10 0.33
CA GLY A 113 16.00 -3.36 0.00
C GLY A 113 14.53 -3.21 -0.43
N PRO A 114 13.86 -4.32 -0.71
CA PRO A 114 12.47 -4.35 -1.19
C PRO A 114 11.47 -3.65 -0.25
N ILE A 115 11.64 -3.76 1.09
CA ILE A 115 10.77 -3.04 2.05
C ILE A 115 10.96 -1.53 1.96
N HIS A 116 12.21 -1.06 1.86
CA HIS A 116 12.51 0.36 1.68
C HIS A 116 11.92 0.90 0.38
N HIS A 117 11.99 0.11 -0.69
CA HIS A 117 11.36 0.45 -1.96
C HIS A 117 9.84 0.54 -1.81
N LEU A 118 9.17 -0.46 -1.21
CA LEU A 118 7.74 -0.41 -0.98
C LEU A 118 7.32 0.84 -0.16
N ALA A 119 8.06 1.17 0.90
CA ALA A 119 7.83 2.39 1.67
C ALA A 119 8.00 3.66 0.82
N HIS A 120 8.98 3.68 -0.08
CA HIS A 120 9.19 4.78 -1.02
C HIS A 120 8.03 4.95 -2.01
N LEU A 121 7.48 3.86 -2.53
CA LEU A 121 6.29 3.93 -3.41
C LEU A 121 5.08 4.46 -2.65
N MET A 122 4.86 4.00 -1.42
CA MET A 122 3.78 4.49 -0.56
C MET A 122 3.91 5.99 -0.26
N PHE A 123 5.14 6.49 -0.09
CA PHE A 123 5.40 7.92 0.06
C PHE A 123 4.87 8.74 -1.12
N HIS A 124 5.20 8.39 -2.36
CA HIS A 124 4.71 9.12 -3.54
C HIS A 124 3.19 9.06 -3.67
N ILE A 125 2.59 7.90 -3.35
CA ILE A 125 1.12 7.74 -3.38
C ILE A 125 0.45 8.67 -2.37
N VAL A 126 0.96 8.74 -1.14
CA VAL A 126 0.43 9.62 -0.10
C VAL A 126 0.63 11.09 -0.46
N GLU A 127 1.83 11.48 -0.92
CA GLU A 127 2.11 12.87 -1.30
C GLU A 127 1.19 13.37 -2.41
N GLU A 128 1.02 12.60 -3.49
CA GLU A 128 0.10 12.97 -4.57
C GLU A 128 -1.37 12.94 -4.09
N GLY A 129 -1.71 11.96 -3.24
CA GLY A 129 -3.03 11.77 -2.67
C GLY A 129 -3.49 12.86 -1.70
N LYS A 130 -2.60 13.69 -1.14
CA LYS A 130 -2.95 14.81 -0.23
C LYS A 130 -3.84 15.85 -0.90
N SER A 131 -3.68 16.06 -2.19
CA SER A 131 -4.45 17.04 -2.96
C SER A 131 -5.83 16.52 -3.40
N VAL A 132 -6.05 15.21 -3.26
CA VAL A 132 -7.23 14.49 -3.74
C VAL A 132 -8.18 14.27 -2.57
N LYS A 133 -9.42 14.76 -2.71
CA LYS A 133 -10.49 14.40 -1.77
C LYS A 133 -11.06 13.03 -2.17
N PRO A 134 -11.42 12.16 -1.22
CA PRO A 134 -12.12 10.91 -1.54
C PRO A 134 -13.49 11.15 -2.20
#